data_AF-A0A950M7G8-F1
#
_entry.id   AF-A0A950M7G8-F1
#
_cell.length_a   1.000
_cell.length_b   1.000
_cell.length_c   1.000
_cell.angle_alpha   90.00
_cell.angle_beta   90.00
_cell.angle_gamma   90.00
#
_symmetry.space_group_name_H-M   'P 1'
#
loop_
_entity.id
_entity.type
_entity.pdbx_description
1 polymer ?
#
loop_
_entity_poly.entity_id
_entity_poly.type
_entity_poly.pdbx_seq_one_letter_code
_entity_poly.pdbx_strand_id
1 'polypeptide(L)' 'MQKPSKHYNSRDPKSLRPATRLVHGGSLRSDFGETSEAMFLTQGYLYDTMEAAEKRFKGEE' A
#
# COMPACT_ATOMS: atom_id res chain seq x y z
N MET A 1 -26.85 25.03 5.81
CA MET A 1 -26.20 24.05 6.72
C MET A 1 -24.69 24.10 6.49
N GLN A 2 -23.96 24.71 7.42
CA GLN A 2 -22.49 24.80 7.34
C GLN A 2 -21.90 23.50 7.90
N LYS A 3 -21.17 22.74 7.07
CA LYS A 3 -20.54 21.48 7.49
C LYS A 3 -19.45 21.79 8.54
N PRO A 4 -19.32 20.99 9.62
CA PRO A 4 -18.34 21.26 10.67
C PRO A 4 -16.91 21.18 10.12
N SER A 5 -16.06 22.16 10.49
CA SER A 5 -14.65 22.23 10.10
C SER A 5 -13.84 21.19 10.89
N LYS A 6 -13.73 19.97 10.33
CA LYS A 6 -12.77 18.98 10.83
C LYS A 6 -11.36 19.46 10.49
N HIS A 7 -10.54 19.75 11.49
CA HIS A 7 -9.12 20.01 11.28
C HIS A 7 -8.44 18.69 10.90
N TYR A 8 -8.00 18.60 9.64
CA TYR A 8 -7.27 17.46 9.11
C TYR A 8 -5.78 17.66 9.36
N ASN A 9 -5.14 16.77 10.12
CA ASN A 9 -3.69 16.78 10.29
C ASN A 9 -3.06 16.12 9.06
N SER A 10 -2.53 16.92 8.14
CA SER A 10 -1.95 16.42 6.88
C SER A 10 -0.80 15.43 7.06
N ARG A 11 -0.20 15.34 8.27
CA ARG A 11 0.86 14.39 8.59
C ARG A 11 0.36 13.00 8.96
N ASP A 12 -0.93 12.85 9.27
CA ASP A 12 -1.56 11.54 9.51
C ASP A 12 -2.48 11.17 8.33
N PRO A 13 -2.07 10.23 7.45
CA PRO A 13 -2.86 9.78 6.31
C PRO A 13 -4.24 9.24 6.69
N LYS A 14 -4.42 8.68 7.90
CA LYS A 14 -5.71 8.16 8.37
C LYS A 14 -6.68 9.28 8.68
N SER A 15 -6.15 10.44 9.05
CA SER A 15 -6.98 11.60 9.36
C SER A 15 -7.62 12.18 8.10
N LEU A 16 -7.00 12.06 6.91
CA LEU A 16 -7.43 12.67 5.65
C LEU A 16 -8.87 12.35 5.22
N ARG A 17 -9.45 13.24 4.38
CA ARG A 17 -10.78 13.05 3.81
C ARG A 17 -10.84 11.72 3.02
N PRO A 18 -11.99 11.01 3.02
CA PRO A 18 -12.12 9.73 2.32
C PRO A 18 -11.72 9.78 0.84
N ALA A 19 -12.12 10.82 0.11
CA ALA A 19 -11.77 10.98 -1.31
C ALA A 19 -10.25 11.03 -1.55
N THR A 20 -9.50 11.70 -0.67
CA THR A 20 -8.03 11.78 -0.78
C THR A 20 -7.38 10.42 -0.53
N ARG A 21 -7.89 9.68 0.47
CA ARG A 21 -7.38 8.35 0.80
C ARG A 21 -7.61 7.34 -0.32
N LEU A 22 -8.71 7.47 -1.07
CA LEU A 22 -8.99 6.61 -2.22
C LEU A 22 -8.06 6.86 -3.42
N VAL A 23 -7.47 8.05 -3.54
CA VAL A 23 -6.60 8.40 -4.67
C VAL A 23 -5.12 8.15 -4.35
N HIS A 24 -4.70 8.25 -3.07
CA HIS A 24 -3.29 8.25 -2.70
C HIS A 24 -2.91 7.21 -1.62
N GLY A 25 -3.87 6.51 -1.04
CA GLY A 25 -3.60 5.50 -0.01
C GLY A 25 -3.45 4.11 -0.61
N GLY A 26 -2.62 3.27 0.02
CA GLY A 26 -2.56 1.83 -0.28
C GLY A 26 -1.66 1.43 -1.46
N SER A 27 -1.18 2.39 -2.25
CA SER A 27 -0.23 2.10 -3.33
C SER A 27 1.16 1.75 -2.80
N LEU A 28 1.79 0.72 -3.38
CA LEU A 28 3.19 0.35 -3.17
C LEU A 28 4.00 0.79 -4.39
N ARG A 29 4.99 1.68 -4.19
CA ARG A 29 5.87 2.16 -5.26
C ARG A 29 7.16 1.36 -5.26
N SER A 30 7.59 0.93 -6.44
CA SER A 30 8.87 0.30 -6.67
C SER A 30 10.02 1.32 -6.60
N ASP A 31 11.25 0.82 -6.61
CA ASP A 31 12.44 1.68 -6.60
C ASP A 31 12.66 2.43 -7.92
N PHE A 32 11.85 2.18 -8.96
CA PHE A 32 11.95 2.84 -10.27
C PHE A 32 11.29 4.22 -10.33
N GLY A 33 10.62 4.67 -9.26
CA GLY A 33 10.14 6.05 -9.12
C GLY A 33 8.89 6.38 -9.96
N GLU A 34 8.09 5.39 -10.32
CA GLU A 34 6.83 5.58 -11.04
C GLU A 34 5.80 6.39 -10.23
N THR A 35 5.00 7.21 -10.88
CA THR A 35 3.95 7.99 -10.20
C THR A 35 2.65 7.22 -10.03
N SER A 36 2.29 6.44 -11.05
CA SER A 36 1.14 5.53 -11.10
C SER A 36 1.46 4.17 -10.47
N GLU A 37 0.44 3.36 -10.21
CA GLU A 37 0.65 1.98 -9.75
C GLU A 37 1.24 1.10 -10.85
N ALA A 38 2.24 0.29 -10.50
CA ALA A 38 2.86 -0.66 -11.40
C ALA A 38 1.97 -1.91 -11.60
N MET A 39 2.01 -2.49 -12.80
CA MET A 39 1.35 -3.77 -13.11
C MET A 39 2.37 -4.92 -13.07
N PHE A 40 2.20 -5.86 -12.13
CA PHE A 40 3.02 -7.06 -12.00
C PHE A 40 2.33 -8.27 -12.64
N LEU A 41 2.48 -8.41 -13.95
CA LEU A 41 1.88 -9.51 -14.72
C LEU A 41 2.74 -10.79 -14.62
N THR A 42 2.66 -11.47 -13.48
CA THR A 42 3.42 -12.70 -13.19
C THR A 42 2.54 -13.81 -12.64
N GLN A 43 2.95 -15.06 -12.85
CA GLN A 43 2.33 -16.25 -12.26
C GLN A 43 2.99 -16.72 -10.96
N GLY A 44 4.15 -16.16 -10.59
CA GLY A 44 4.89 -16.54 -9.40
C GLY A 44 6.02 -15.58 -9.03
N TYR A 45 6.65 -15.83 -7.88
CA TYR A 45 7.77 -15.05 -7.35
C TYR A 45 8.90 -15.99 -6.90
N LEU A 46 10.12 -15.49 -6.95
CA LEU A 46 11.29 -16.17 -6.40
C LEU A 46 11.32 -16.05 -4.87
N TYR A 47 11.85 -17.08 -4.22
CA TYR A 47 12.18 -17.07 -2.80
C TYR A 47 13.70 -17.09 -2.66
N ASP A 48 14.24 -16.27 -1.76
CA ASP A 48 15.70 -16.19 -1.57
C ASP A 48 16.29 -17.49 -1.00
N THR A 49 15.53 -18.20 -0.17
CA THR A 49 15.90 -19.52 0.37
C THR A 49 14.71 -20.48 0.41
N MET A 50 15.01 -21.78 0.56
CA MET A 50 13.99 -22.82 0.68
C MET A 50 13.17 -22.67 1.97
N GLU A 51 13.82 -22.28 3.07
CA GLU A 51 13.16 -22.02 4.36
C GLU A 51 12.19 -20.84 4.28
N ALA A 52 12.52 -19.80 3.49
CA ALA A 52 11.62 -18.67 3.26
C ALA A 52 10.34 -19.10 2.52
N ALA A 53 10.48 -19.98 1.51
CA ALA A 53 9.33 -20.58 0.86
C ALA A 53 8.49 -21.39 1.87
N GLU A 54 9.12 -22.28 2.64
CA GLU A 54 8.43 -23.12 3.64
C GLU A 54 7.62 -22.28 4.64
N LYS A 55 8.22 -21.23 5.22
CA LYS A 55 7.53 -20.34 6.17
C LYS A 55 6.32 -19.65 5.55
N ARG A 56 6.44 -19.16 4.31
CA ARG A 56 5.30 -18.57 3.58
C ARG A 56 4.19 -19.58 3.33
N PHE A 57 4.52 -20.81 2.98
CA PHE A 57 3.52 -21.88 2.80
C PHE A 57 2.83 -22.25 4.11
N LYS A 58 3.50 -22.12 5.26
CA LYS A 58 2.91 -22.35 6.59
C LYS A 58 2.20 -21.13 7.19
N GLY A 59 2.37 -19.93 6.61
CA GLY A 59 1.86 -18.68 7.17
C GLY A 59 2.62 -18.21 8.43
N GLU A 60 3.89 -18.54 8.54
CA GLU A 60 4.78 -18.22 9.68
C GLU A 60 5.67 -16.98 9.42
N GLU A 61 5.31 -16.17 8.41
CA GLU A 61 5.98 -14.91 8.06
C GLU A 61 5.21 -13.69 8.57
#